data_AF-I9QFH3-F1
#
_entry.id   AF-I9QFH3-F1
#
_cell.length_a   1.000
_cell.length_b   1.000
_cell.length_c   1.000
_cell.angle_alpha   90.00
_cell.angle_beta   90.00
_cell.angle_gamma   90.00
#
_symmetry.space_group_name_H-M   'P 1'
#
loop_
_entity.id
_entity.type
_entity.pdbx_description
1 polymer ?
#
loop_
_entity_poly.entity_id
_entity_poly.type
_entity_poly.pdbx_seq_one_letter_code
_entity_poly.pdbx_strand_id
1 'polypeptide(L)'
;MELLNLDGVIEKGVFEIPSYQRGYAWQMKQLEDFWNDLEHVSKLENKFHYMHSLTLRKSDDDFGDIDFEIIDGQQRLATSLILLGLLAKTTQNKDPKYSLINLEPILSYKYYGLNEAFRAITEEEDLEKFKTSFYAKNLISAYEFFKEKTSNITNPTLNKLLDALTKKMLFSVVELNDDRIDPFSSSKKSLSLFTLTTCLSQSQFLALMSGV
;
A
#
# COMPACT_ATOMS: atom_id res chain seq x y z
N MET A 1 9.10 -14.06 10.37
CA MET A 1 8.98 -12.63 10.69
C MET A 1 10.38 -12.05 10.71
N GLU A 2 10.62 -11.08 9.86
CA GLU A 2 11.92 -10.46 9.62
C GLU A 2 11.78 -8.94 9.81
N LEU A 3 12.76 -8.28 10.43
CA LEU A 3 12.72 -6.83 10.61
C LEU A 3 13.56 -6.17 9.51
N LEU A 4 12.90 -5.45 8.60
CA LEU A 4 13.55 -4.81 7.46
C LEU A 4 13.36 -3.30 7.51
N ASN A 5 14.41 -2.56 7.14
CA ASN A 5 14.28 -1.15 6.81
C ASN A 5 13.68 -0.99 5.39
N LEU A 6 13.39 0.24 4.97
CA LEU A 6 12.79 0.48 3.66
C LEU A 6 13.67 -0.05 2.51
N ASP A 7 14.99 0.06 2.65
CA ASP A 7 15.95 -0.48 1.68
C ASP A 7 15.80 -1.99 1.49
N GLY A 8 15.71 -2.73 2.60
CA GLY A 8 15.53 -4.18 2.59
C GLY A 8 14.15 -4.59 2.08
N VAL A 9 13.10 -3.80 2.35
CA VAL A 9 11.78 -4.04 1.76
C VAL A 9 11.81 -3.88 0.25
N ILE A 10 12.40 -2.80 -0.27
CA ILE A 10 12.54 -2.54 -1.72
C ILE A 10 13.33 -3.67 -2.40
N GLU A 11 14.36 -4.19 -1.73
CA GLU A 11 15.19 -5.29 -2.26
C GLU A 11 14.48 -6.65 -2.29
N LYS A 12 13.33 -6.82 -1.60
CA LYS A 12 12.55 -8.07 -1.71
C LYS A 12 11.91 -8.25 -3.08
N GLY A 13 11.60 -7.16 -3.80
CA GLY A 13 11.04 -7.23 -5.14
C GLY A 13 9.85 -6.30 -5.37
N VAL A 14 9.01 -6.68 -6.33
CA VAL A 14 7.83 -5.94 -6.76
C VAL A 14 6.59 -6.38 -5.98
N PHE A 15 5.82 -5.39 -5.53
CA PHE A 15 4.62 -5.60 -4.73
C PHE A 15 3.36 -5.21 -5.50
N GLU A 16 2.30 -6.01 -5.41
CA GLU A 16 0.96 -5.67 -5.86
C GLU A 16 0.05 -5.38 -4.66
N ILE A 17 -0.77 -4.32 -4.75
CA ILE A 17 -1.94 -4.12 -3.90
C ILE A 17 -3.14 -4.80 -4.58
N PRO A 18 -3.67 -5.90 -4.02
CA PRO A 18 -4.75 -6.64 -4.65
C PRO A 18 -6.04 -5.82 -4.76
N SER A 19 -6.88 -6.13 -5.75
CA SER A 19 -8.12 -5.38 -6.03
C SER A 19 -9.17 -5.42 -4.91
N TYR A 20 -9.10 -6.42 -4.02
CA TYR A 20 -9.96 -6.53 -2.84
C TYR A 20 -9.54 -5.61 -1.69
N GLN A 21 -8.33 -5.05 -1.75
CA GLN A 21 -7.88 -4.04 -0.80
C GLN A 21 -8.40 -2.65 -1.18
N ARG A 22 -8.62 -1.80 -0.18
CA ARG A 22 -8.96 -0.39 -0.43
C ARG A 22 -7.76 0.34 -1.06
N GLY A 23 -7.99 1.42 -1.79
CA GLY A 23 -6.90 2.29 -2.24
C GLY A 23 -6.27 3.10 -1.11
N TYR A 24 -5.38 4.03 -1.46
CA TYR A 24 -4.71 4.90 -0.51
C TYR A 24 -5.67 5.81 0.27
N ALA A 25 -5.70 5.69 1.59
CA ALA A 25 -6.73 6.27 2.45
C ALA A 25 -6.18 7.04 3.67
N TRP A 26 -4.86 7.20 3.78
CA TRP A 26 -4.28 8.06 4.81
C TRP A 26 -4.67 9.52 4.57
N GLN A 27 -5.09 10.17 5.65
CA GLN A 27 -5.47 11.56 5.71
C GLN A 27 -4.45 12.32 6.55
N MET A 28 -4.72 13.61 6.80
CA MET A 28 -3.73 14.52 7.36
C MET A 28 -3.21 14.10 8.73
N LYS A 29 -4.07 13.54 9.58
CA LYS A 29 -3.64 13.04 10.89
C LYS A 29 -2.58 11.93 10.79
N GLN A 30 -2.78 10.96 9.89
CA GLN A 30 -1.82 9.86 9.71
C GLN A 30 -0.51 10.36 9.08
N LEU A 31 -0.58 11.34 8.18
CA LEU A 31 0.59 11.96 7.56
C LEU A 31 1.41 12.76 8.57
N GLU A 32 0.76 13.51 9.46
CA GLU A 32 1.41 14.22 10.57
C GLU A 32 2.09 13.25 11.54
N ASP A 33 1.41 12.19 11.95
CA ASP A 33 1.98 11.18 12.86
C ASP A 33 3.21 10.53 12.21
N PHE A 34 3.12 10.11 10.95
CA PHE A 34 4.25 9.56 10.18
C PHE A 34 5.42 10.56 10.09
N TRP A 35 5.14 11.82 9.79
CA TRP A 35 6.17 12.86 9.69
C TRP A 35 6.87 13.10 11.03
N ASN A 36 6.10 13.19 12.12
CA ASN A 36 6.62 13.42 13.46
C ASN A 36 7.52 12.27 13.91
N ASP A 37 7.12 11.03 13.62
CA ASP A 37 7.90 9.83 13.90
C ASP A 37 9.25 9.84 13.17
N LEU A 38 9.22 10.16 11.86
CA LEU A 38 10.43 10.30 11.05
C LEU A 38 11.35 11.41 11.56
N GLU A 39 10.80 12.60 11.83
CA GLU A 39 11.57 13.75 12.31
C GLU A 39 12.22 13.43 13.66
N HIS A 40 11.48 12.76 14.55
CA HIS A 40 11.98 12.33 15.85
C HIS A 40 13.18 11.39 15.71
N VAL A 41 13.09 10.32 14.90
CA VAL A 41 14.22 9.39 14.73
C VAL A 41 15.37 9.97 13.91
N SER A 42 15.11 10.95 13.03
CA SER A 42 16.17 11.65 12.29
C SER A 42 17.16 12.40 13.20
N LYS A 43 16.70 12.82 14.40
CA LYS A 43 17.48 13.56 15.39
C LYS A 43 18.25 12.65 16.35
N LEU A 44 17.98 11.35 16.34
CA LEU A 44 18.52 10.38 17.29
C LEU A 44 19.47 9.43 16.57
N GLU A 45 20.70 9.28 17.06
CA GLU A 45 21.71 8.48 16.38
C GLU A 45 21.37 6.97 16.36
N ASN A 46 20.99 6.42 17.51
CA ASN A 46 20.82 4.97 17.71
C ASN A 46 19.38 4.58 18.05
N LYS A 47 18.41 5.23 17.42
CA LYS A 47 16.98 4.93 17.59
C LYS A 47 16.33 4.62 16.27
N PHE A 48 15.45 3.64 16.31
CA PHE A 48 14.64 3.17 15.20
C PHE A 48 13.18 3.41 15.53
N HIS A 49 12.37 3.66 14.49
CA HIS A 49 10.93 3.70 14.61
C HIS A 49 10.33 2.45 13.98
N TYR A 50 9.39 1.84 14.70
CA TYR A 50 8.74 0.62 14.26
C TYR A 50 7.45 0.94 13.52
N MET A 51 7.48 0.72 12.20
CA MET A 51 6.39 0.96 11.26
C MET A 51 5.30 -0.13 11.29
N HIS A 52 5.26 -0.97 12.32
CA HIS A 52 4.35 -2.11 12.39
C HIS A 52 4.60 -3.17 11.29
N SER A 53 3.65 -4.10 11.14
CA SER A 53 3.77 -5.22 10.20
C SER A 53 3.66 -4.78 8.75
N LEU A 54 4.39 -5.45 7.88
CA LEU A 54 4.14 -5.52 6.44
C LEU A 54 3.87 -6.99 6.11
N THR A 55 2.61 -7.32 5.87
CA THR A 55 2.21 -8.71 5.62
C THR A 55 2.17 -8.94 4.13
N LEU A 56 2.96 -9.89 3.66
CA LEU A 56 3.14 -10.23 2.26
C LEU A 56 2.67 -11.65 2.00
N ARG A 57 2.17 -11.89 0.80
CA ARG A 57 1.94 -13.23 0.24
C ARG A 57 2.72 -13.30 -1.06
N LYS A 58 3.34 -14.44 -1.37
CA LYS A 58 3.96 -14.62 -2.69
C LYS A 58 2.90 -14.52 -3.77
N SER A 59 3.23 -13.82 -4.85
CA SER A 59 2.35 -13.70 -6.00
C SER A 59 2.28 -15.03 -6.76
N ASP A 60 1.09 -15.37 -7.26
CA ASP A 60 0.89 -16.43 -8.24
C ASP A 60 0.95 -15.87 -9.68
N ASP A 61 1.54 -14.69 -9.88
CA ASP A 61 1.64 -14.05 -11.18
C ASP A 61 2.47 -14.89 -12.16
N ASP A 62 1.79 -15.53 -13.09
CA ASP A 62 2.37 -16.41 -14.12
C ASP A 62 3.37 -15.67 -15.04
N PHE A 63 3.28 -14.34 -15.13
CA PHE A 63 4.19 -13.51 -15.93
C PHE A 63 5.51 -13.20 -15.21
N GLY A 64 5.56 -13.35 -13.87
CA GLY A 64 6.74 -13.13 -13.05
C GLY A 64 7.13 -11.66 -12.85
N ASP A 65 6.21 -10.72 -13.11
CA ASP A 65 6.45 -9.29 -12.95
C ASP A 65 6.19 -8.82 -11.51
N ILE A 66 5.37 -9.58 -10.75
CA ILE A 66 5.02 -9.30 -9.36
C ILE A 66 5.59 -10.41 -8.45
N ASP A 67 6.39 -10.05 -7.45
CA ASP A 67 6.92 -11.00 -6.47
C ASP A 67 5.95 -11.26 -5.31
N PHE A 68 5.23 -10.23 -4.85
CA PHE A 68 4.37 -10.31 -3.65
C PHE A 68 3.05 -9.55 -3.76
N GLU A 69 1.98 -10.12 -3.23
CA GLU A 69 0.75 -9.39 -2.87
C GLU A 69 0.87 -8.80 -1.45
N ILE A 70 0.46 -7.55 -1.26
CA ILE A 70 0.38 -6.91 0.06
C ILE A 70 -0.97 -7.21 0.71
N ILE A 71 -0.94 -7.84 1.88
CA ILE A 71 -2.12 -8.18 2.68
C ILE A 71 -2.40 -7.12 3.76
N ASP A 72 -1.35 -6.56 4.35
CA ASP A 72 -1.42 -5.42 5.29
C ASP A 72 -0.15 -4.57 5.17
N GLY A 73 -0.26 -3.27 5.49
CA GLY A 73 0.87 -2.33 5.45
C GLY A 73 0.98 -1.49 4.18
N GLN A 74 0.07 -1.68 3.22
CA GLN A 74 0.02 -0.96 1.94
C GLN A 74 0.11 0.57 2.09
N GLN A 75 -0.54 1.15 3.11
CA GLN A 75 -0.60 2.61 3.27
C GLN A 75 0.76 3.14 3.70
N ARG A 76 1.39 2.46 4.66
CA ARG A 76 2.71 2.80 5.21
C ARG A 76 3.79 2.69 4.14
N LEU A 77 3.76 1.61 3.36
CA LEU A 77 4.70 1.41 2.26
C LEU A 77 4.50 2.49 1.18
N ALA A 78 3.26 2.73 0.73
CA ALA A 78 2.95 3.78 -0.23
C ALA A 78 3.43 5.17 0.23
N THR A 79 3.12 5.57 1.46
CA THR A 79 3.58 6.86 2.02
C THR A 79 5.11 6.94 2.08
N SER A 80 5.78 5.85 2.45
CA SER A 80 7.24 5.80 2.51
C SER A 80 7.86 5.98 1.12
N LEU A 81 7.30 5.33 0.09
CA LEU A 81 7.78 5.46 -1.30
C LEU A 81 7.53 6.85 -1.88
N ILE A 82 6.38 7.48 -1.58
CA ILE A 82 6.08 8.86 -2.00
C ILE A 82 7.10 9.83 -1.40
N LEU A 83 7.35 9.74 -0.08
CA LEU A 83 8.31 10.61 0.58
C LEU A 83 9.75 10.33 0.11
N LEU A 84 10.10 9.06 -0.13
CA LEU A 84 11.40 8.67 -0.65
C LEU A 84 11.68 9.33 -2.00
N GLY A 85 10.74 9.23 -2.95
CA GLY A 85 10.87 9.84 -4.27
C GLY A 85 11.01 11.37 -4.18
N LEU A 86 10.23 12.02 -3.32
CA LEU A 86 10.32 13.46 -3.08
C LEU A 86 11.68 13.86 -2.48
N LEU A 87 12.14 13.19 -1.42
CA LEU A 87 13.41 13.49 -0.77
C LEU A 87 14.59 13.24 -1.71
N ALA A 88 14.57 12.14 -2.46
CA ALA A 88 15.61 11.84 -3.46
C ALA A 88 15.67 12.92 -4.55
N LYS A 89 14.51 13.34 -5.08
CA LYS A 89 14.42 14.43 -6.06
C LYS A 89 14.94 15.75 -5.50
N THR A 90 14.48 16.17 -4.32
CA THR A 90 14.84 17.45 -3.70
C THR A 90 16.31 17.52 -3.30
N THR A 91 16.88 16.42 -2.80
CA THR A 91 18.30 16.33 -2.44
C THR A 91 19.23 16.10 -3.64
N GLN A 92 18.68 15.93 -4.85
CA GLN A 92 19.42 15.51 -6.04
C GLN A 92 20.29 14.27 -5.77
N ASN A 93 19.70 13.31 -5.06
CA ASN A 93 20.39 12.09 -4.67
C ASN A 93 20.85 11.33 -5.93
N LYS A 94 22.10 10.87 -5.93
CA LYS A 94 22.72 10.20 -7.08
C LYS A 94 22.63 8.67 -7.01
N ASP A 95 22.10 8.13 -5.92
CA ASP A 95 21.87 6.70 -5.79
C ASP A 95 20.77 6.28 -6.78
N PRO A 96 21.09 5.47 -7.79
CA PRO A 96 20.09 5.03 -8.77
C PRO A 96 18.94 4.28 -8.11
N LYS A 97 19.14 3.65 -6.94
CA LYS A 97 18.09 2.93 -6.19
C LYS A 97 16.86 3.80 -5.92
N TYR A 98 17.07 5.10 -5.65
CA TYR A 98 16.00 6.04 -5.32
C TYR A 98 15.51 6.86 -6.53
N SER A 99 16.01 6.56 -7.72
CA SER A 99 15.49 7.17 -8.94
C SER A 99 14.04 6.76 -9.15
N LEU A 100 13.22 7.71 -9.62
CA LEU A 100 11.78 7.48 -9.81
C LEU A 100 11.48 6.29 -10.73
N ILE A 101 12.31 6.09 -11.76
CA ILE A 101 12.22 4.96 -12.70
C ILE A 101 12.32 3.62 -11.96
N ASN A 102 13.14 3.55 -10.91
CA ASN A 102 13.32 2.34 -10.12
C ASN A 102 12.28 2.20 -8.99
N LEU A 103 11.65 3.30 -8.57
CA LEU A 103 10.60 3.29 -7.54
C LEU A 103 9.21 3.03 -8.11
N GLU A 104 8.94 3.46 -9.34
CA GLU A 104 7.67 3.27 -10.04
C GLU A 104 7.21 1.80 -10.04
N PRO A 105 8.02 0.82 -10.44
CA PRO A 105 7.55 -0.57 -10.51
C PRO A 105 7.35 -1.22 -9.14
N ILE A 106 7.88 -0.65 -8.04
CA ILE A 106 7.90 -1.31 -6.73
C ILE A 106 6.49 -1.59 -6.21
N LEU A 107 5.52 -0.72 -6.50
CA LEU A 107 4.19 -0.84 -5.94
C LEU A 107 3.10 -0.70 -7.01
N SER A 108 2.66 -1.84 -7.54
CA SER A 108 1.64 -1.97 -8.56
C SER A 108 0.22 -1.96 -7.96
N TYR A 109 -0.72 -1.33 -8.67
CA TYR A 109 -2.15 -1.42 -8.40
C TYR A 109 -2.86 -2.04 -9.59
N LYS A 110 -3.75 -3.00 -9.33
CA LYS A 110 -4.48 -3.72 -10.37
C LYS A 110 -5.54 -2.90 -11.14
N TYR A 111 -5.97 -1.75 -10.62
CA TYR A 111 -7.08 -0.99 -11.23
C TYR A 111 -6.86 0.52 -11.44
N TYR A 112 -6.06 1.23 -10.64
CA TYR A 112 -5.62 2.63 -10.88
C TYR A 112 -4.34 2.89 -10.07
N GLY A 113 -3.29 3.39 -10.73
CA GLY A 113 -1.88 3.20 -10.33
C GLY A 113 -1.30 4.17 -9.31
N LEU A 114 -0.41 3.69 -8.43
CA LEU A 114 0.64 4.52 -7.83
C LEU A 114 1.53 5.11 -8.94
N ASN A 115 1.66 4.42 -10.08
CA ASN A 115 2.32 4.91 -11.29
C ASN A 115 1.66 6.17 -11.85
N GLU A 116 0.33 6.30 -11.77
CA GLU A 116 -0.36 7.52 -12.22
C GLU A 116 -0.19 8.64 -11.19
N ALA A 117 -0.18 8.31 -9.89
CA ALA A 117 0.18 9.26 -8.84
C ALA A 117 1.65 9.72 -8.96
N PHE A 118 2.59 8.80 -9.21
CA PHE A 118 4.00 9.11 -9.45
C PHE A 118 4.17 9.91 -10.73
N ARG A 119 3.50 9.57 -11.83
CA ARG A 119 3.47 10.40 -13.06
C ARG A 119 2.96 11.81 -12.81
N ALA A 120 1.85 11.94 -12.07
CA ALA A 120 1.31 13.23 -11.65
C ALA A 120 2.28 14.01 -10.74
N ILE A 121 3.06 13.31 -9.89
CA ILE A 121 4.12 13.85 -9.04
C ILE A 121 5.34 14.31 -9.88
N THR A 122 5.65 13.64 -10.99
CA THR A 122 6.88 13.86 -11.78
C THR A 122 6.74 14.87 -12.90
N GLU A 123 5.59 14.92 -13.57
CA GLU A 123 5.46 15.66 -14.84
C GLU A 123 4.73 17.01 -14.73
N GLU A 124 4.29 17.43 -13.54
CA GLU A 124 3.43 18.62 -13.36
C GLU A 124 2.19 18.60 -14.29
N GLU A 125 1.76 17.41 -14.73
CA GLU A 125 0.58 17.23 -15.58
C GLU A 125 -0.70 17.55 -14.80
N ASP A 126 -1.71 17.99 -15.56
CA ASP A 126 -2.98 18.52 -15.06
C ASP A 126 -3.73 17.51 -14.17
N LEU A 127 -3.52 17.66 -12.86
CA LEU A 127 -4.10 16.87 -11.77
C LEU A 127 -5.63 16.80 -11.85
N GLU A 128 -6.29 17.70 -12.59
CA GLU A 128 -7.74 17.73 -12.79
C GLU A 128 -8.29 16.45 -13.42
N LYS A 129 -7.54 15.77 -14.30
CA LYS A 129 -7.98 14.48 -14.87
C LYS A 129 -7.96 13.33 -13.86
N PHE A 130 -7.14 13.43 -12.82
CA PHE A 130 -6.92 12.40 -11.80
C PHE A 130 -7.84 12.55 -10.57
N LYS A 131 -8.50 13.70 -10.42
CA LYS A 131 -9.35 14.07 -9.26
C LYS A 131 -10.66 13.28 -9.12
N THR A 132 -10.93 12.26 -9.92
CA THR A 132 -12.24 11.60 -9.92
C THR A 132 -12.41 10.57 -8.78
N SER A 133 -11.32 9.97 -8.26
CA SER A 133 -11.41 8.99 -7.16
C SER A 133 -10.95 9.56 -5.81
N PHE A 134 -11.57 9.09 -4.71
CA PHE A 134 -11.19 9.45 -3.34
C PHE A 134 -9.73 9.08 -3.03
N TYR A 135 -9.27 7.93 -3.51
CA TYR A 135 -7.91 7.42 -3.27
C TYR A 135 -6.85 8.24 -3.99
N ALA A 136 -7.13 8.63 -5.25
CA ALA A 136 -6.27 9.53 -6.01
C ALA A 136 -6.09 10.88 -5.31
N LYS A 137 -7.18 11.46 -4.79
CA LYS A 137 -7.11 12.72 -4.03
C LYS A 137 -6.21 12.60 -2.79
N ASN A 138 -6.34 11.52 -2.03
CA ASN A 138 -5.51 11.33 -0.83
C ASN A 138 -4.03 11.15 -1.16
N LEU A 139 -3.70 10.48 -2.28
CA LEU A 139 -2.31 10.37 -2.75
C LEU A 139 -1.73 11.74 -3.07
N ILE A 140 -2.48 12.56 -3.82
CA ILE A 140 -2.09 13.93 -4.14
C ILE A 140 -1.90 14.74 -2.86
N SER A 141 -2.85 14.68 -1.92
CA SER A 141 -2.75 15.38 -0.64
C SER A 141 -1.55 14.93 0.21
N ALA A 142 -1.18 13.65 0.17
CA ALA A 142 0.01 13.15 0.84
C ALA A 142 1.29 13.73 0.23
N TYR A 143 1.37 13.76 -1.11
CA TYR A 143 2.49 14.38 -1.80
C TYR A 143 2.60 15.89 -1.51
N GLU A 144 1.49 16.63 -1.64
CA GLU A 144 1.43 18.07 -1.36
C GLU A 144 1.87 18.37 0.07
N PHE A 145 1.39 17.59 1.04
CA PHE A 145 1.79 17.69 2.44
C PHE A 145 3.31 17.56 2.62
N PHE A 146 3.94 16.53 2.06
CA PHE A 146 5.39 16.36 2.20
C PHE A 146 6.18 17.40 1.41
N LYS A 147 5.69 17.83 0.25
CA LYS A 147 6.29 18.92 -0.53
C LYS A 147 6.31 20.21 0.29
N GLU A 148 5.21 20.53 0.95
CA GLU A 148 5.14 21.68 1.85
C GLU A 148 6.11 21.53 3.04
N LYS A 149 6.08 20.37 3.74
CA LYS A 149 6.98 20.10 4.88
C LYS A 149 8.45 20.23 4.54
N THR A 150 8.85 19.80 3.34
CA THR A 150 10.26 19.78 2.91
C THR A 150 10.73 21.10 2.29
N SER A 151 9.81 21.98 1.86
CA SER A 151 10.12 23.22 1.12
C SER A 151 11.08 24.18 1.85
N ASN A 152 11.00 24.27 3.18
CA ASN A 152 11.78 25.19 4.01
C ASN A 152 12.92 24.50 4.78
N ILE A 153 13.20 23.23 4.48
CA ILE A 153 14.24 22.44 5.16
C ILE A 153 15.54 22.50 4.36
N THR A 154 16.66 22.69 5.06
CA THR A 154 17.98 22.74 4.43
C THR A 154 18.41 21.36 3.90
N ASN A 155 19.19 21.33 2.80
CA ASN A 155 19.70 20.09 2.20
C ASN A 155 20.41 19.15 3.20
N PRO A 156 21.26 19.61 4.15
CA PRO A 156 21.84 18.73 5.16
C PRO A 156 20.80 18.02 6.02
N THR A 157 19.71 18.70 6.39
CA THR A 157 18.63 18.11 7.18
C THR A 157 17.75 17.18 6.35
N LEU A 158 17.48 17.52 5.07
CA LEU A 158 16.79 16.62 4.14
C LEU A 158 17.56 15.32 3.92
N ASN A 159 18.89 15.37 3.83
CA ASN A 159 19.72 14.17 3.74
C ASN A 159 19.63 13.31 5.02
N LYS A 160 19.55 13.93 6.21
CA LYS A 160 19.31 13.20 7.46
C LYS A 160 17.93 12.55 7.50
N LEU A 161 16.90 13.24 6.98
CA LEU A 161 15.55 12.67 6.88
C LEU A 161 15.51 11.51 5.88
N LEU A 162 16.21 11.62 4.75
CA LEU A 162 16.34 10.54 3.78
C LEU A 162 17.03 9.32 4.40
N ASP A 163 18.16 9.52 5.08
CA ASP A 163 18.88 8.47 5.81
C ASP A 163 18.00 7.81 6.89
N ALA A 164 17.24 8.61 7.64
CA ALA A 164 16.32 8.11 8.65
C ALA A 164 15.17 7.30 8.01
N LEU A 165 14.59 7.78 6.90
CA LEU A 165 13.51 7.09 6.20
C LEU A 165 13.99 5.74 5.66
N THR A 166 15.18 5.68 5.07
CA THR A 166 15.67 4.45 4.43
C THR A 166 16.26 3.45 5.42
N LYS A 167 16.87 3.91 6.51
CA LYS A 167 17.63 3.05 7.45
C LYS A 167 17.02 2.92 8.84
N LYS A 168 16.22 3.89 9.30
CA LYS A 168 15.74 3.94 10.70
C LYS A 168 14.24 3.62 10.86
N MET A 169 13.47 3.67 9.78
CA MET A 169 12.07 3.25 9.76
C MET A 169 12.00 1.76 9.42
N LEU A 170 11.54 0.93 10.37
CA LEU A 170 11.61 -0.54 10.27
C LEU A 170 10.22 -1.17 10.18
N PHE A 171 10.02 -2.05 9.21
CA PHE A 171 8.85 -2.91 9.04
C PHE A 171 9.12 -4.30 9.63
N SER A 172 8.15 -4.84 10.38
CA SER A 172 8.13 -6.29 10.65
C SER A 172 7.49 -7.01 9.47
N VAL A 173 8.30 -7.57 8.61
CA VAL A 173 7.86 -8.28 7.43
C VAL A 173 7.43 -9.69 7.79
N VAL A 174 6.20 -10.02 7.46
CA VAL A 174 5.59 -11.34 7.66
C VAL A 174 5.17 -11.87 6.30
N GLU A 175 5.86 -12.90 5.83
CA GLU A 175 5.44 -13.66 4.66
C GLU A 175 4.48 -14.77 5.09
N LEU A 176 3.30 -14.79 4.49
CA LEU A 176 2.33 -15.86 4.69
C LEU A 176 2.72 -17.07 3.84
N ASN A 177 2.89 -18.21 4.49
CA ASN A 177 3.02 -19.49 3.80
C ASN A 177 1.64 -19.89 3.28
N ASP A 178 1.57 -20.23 1.99
CA ASP A 178 0.32 -20.55 1.32
C ASP A 178 -0.15 -21.98 1.63
N ASP A 179 -0.74 -22.18 2.81
CA ASP A 179 -1.64 -23.32 3.07
C ASP A 179 -3.05 -22.87 2.70
N ARG A 180 -3.37 -22.88 1.40
CA ARG A 180 -4.64 -22.42 0.82
C ARG A 180 -5.86 -22.94 1.58
N ILE A 181 -6.33 -22.14 2.54
CA ILE A 181 -7.76 -21.98 2.81
C ILE A 181 -8.10 -20.65 2.18
N ASP A 182 -8.50 -20.69 0.91
CA ASP A 182 -9.17 -19.56 0.27
C ASP A 182 -10.35 -19.16 1.18
N PRO A 183 -10.33 -17.96 1.80
CA PRO A 183 -11.40 -17.52 2.70
C PRO A 183 -12.74 -17.36 1.97
N PHE A 184 -12.74 -17.42 0.64
CA PHE A 184 -13.91 -17.41 -0.23
C PHE A 184 -14.23 -18.78 -0.88
N SER A 185 -13.45 -19.84 -0.62
CA SER A 185 -13.78 -21.19 -1.09
C SER A 185 -15.03 -21.74 -0.39
N SER A 186 -15.25 -21.32 0.86
CA SER A 186 -16.49 -21.55 1.61
C SER A 186 -17.68 -20.76 1.04
N SER A 187 -17.44 -19.59 0.43
CA SER A 187 -18.47 -18.77 -0.20
C SER A 187 -18.94 -19.34 -1.55
N LYS A 188 -18.07 -20.03 -2.29
CA LYS A 188 -18.46 -20.76 -3.51
C LYS A 188 -19.21 -22.07 -3.24
N LYS A 189 -19.01 -22.73 -2.09
CA LYS A 189 -19.81 -23.90 -1.68
C LYS A 189 -21.21 -23.54 -1.16
N SER A 190 -21.43 -22.32 -0.70
CA SER A 190 -22.76 -21.85 -0.28
C SER A 190 -23.68 -21.52 -1.47
N LEU A 191 -23.11 -21.05 -2.59
CA LEU A 191 -23.90 -20.68 -3.77
C LEU A 191 -24.38 -21.86 -4.63
N SER A 192 -23.91 -23.10 -4.39
CA SER A 192 -24.47 -24.29 -5.04
C SER A 192 -25.57 -24.98 -4.23
N LEU A 193 -25.81 -24.57 -2.98
CA LEU A 193 -26.96 -25.04 -2.18
C LEU A 193 -28.14 -24.05 -2.18
N PHE A 194 -27.92 -22.79 -2.58
CA PHE A 194 -28.98 -21.77 -2.60
C PHE A 194 -29.79 -21.68 -3.90
N THR A 195 -29.49 -22.49 -4.91
CA THR A 195 -30.23 -22.54 -6.20
C THR A 195 -31.17 -23.73 -6.36
N LEU A 196 -31.53 -24.43 -5.27
CA LEU A 196 -32.54 -25.51 -5.31
C LEU A 196 -33.73 -25.36 -4.36
N THR A 197 -33.99 -24.16 -3.82
CA THR A 197 -35.17 -23.96 -2.96
C THR A 197 -35.93 -22.66 -3.25
N THR A 198 -36.35 -22.47 -4.50
CA THR A 198 -37.45 -21.55 -4.81
C THR A 198 -38.33 -22.13 -5.90
N CYS A 199 -39.23 -23.03 -5.56
CA CYS A 199 -40.50 -23.15 -6.27
C CYS A 199 -41.52 -23.98 -5.47
N LEU A 200 -42.06 -23.44 -4.38
CA LEU A 200 -43.36 -23.87 -3.85
C LEU A 200 -44.07 -22.65 -3.25
N SER A 201 -45.21 -22.30 -3.84
CA SER A 201 -46.09 -21.25 -3.35
C SER A 201 -46.69 -21.64 -1.99
N GLN A 202 -47.01 -20.61 -1.19
CA GLN A 202 -47.59 -20.71 0.16
C GLN A 202 -48.90 -21.52 0.26
N SER A 203 -49.49 -21.97 -0.86
CA SER A 203 -50.72 -22.75 -0.87
C SER A 203 -50.52 -24.28 -0.85
N GLN A 204 -49.29 -24.80 -1.00
CA GLN A 204 -49.05 -26.26 -0.98
C GLN A 204 -48.48 -26.81 0.35
N PHE A 205 -48.04 -25.95 1.27
CA PHE A 205 -47.50 -26.41 2.55
C PHE A 205 -48.57 -26.88 3.56
N LEU A 206 -49.81 -26.41 3.43
CA LEU A 206 -50.93 -26.81 4.31
C LEU A 206 -51.54 -28.18 3.98
N ALA A 207 -51.35 -28.70 2.76
CA ALA A 207 -51.89 -30.01 2.38
C ALA A 207 -51.02 -31.20 2.85
N LEU A 208 -49.77 -30.96 3.24
CA LEU A 208 -48.83 -32.00 3.72
C LEU A 208 -48.82 -32.15 5.25
N MET A 209 -49.45 -31.25 6.00
CA MET A 209 -49.47 -31.26 7.47
C MET A 209 -50.81 -31.70 8.07
N SER A 210 -51.85 -31.93 7.27
CA SER A 210 -53.11 -32.56 7.71
C SER A 210 -53.22 -33.95 7.11
N GLY A 211 -52.57 -34.92 7.75
CA GLY A 211 -52.82 -36.33 7.48
C GLY A 211 -54.18 -36.76 8.04
N VAL A 212 -55.25 -36.52 7.26
CA VAL A 212 -56.47 -37.33 7.12
C VAL A 212 -56.99 -37.13 5.69
#